data_AF-G9K595-F1
#
_entry.id   AF-G9K595-F1
#
_cell.length_a   1.000
_cell.length_b   1.000
_cell.length_c   1.000
_cell.angle_alpha   90.00
_cell.angle_beta   90.00
_cell.angle_gamma   90.00
#
_symmetry.space_group_name_H-M   'P 1'
#
loop_
_entity.id
_entity.type
_entity.pdbx_description
1 polymer ?
#
loop_
_entity_poly.entity_id
_entity_poly.type
_entity_poly.pdbx_seq_one_letter_code
_entity_poly.pdbx_strand_id
1 'polypeptide(L)'
;MSTKPDVIRKCLWPACLVGLLITGILSLDCNLLHFHLRKVTWQNLRLLSSTSSSFPAECLSETKAFELPQEILSHTQPVKRYIKEAFYEMSIQAFNIFSQYTLKSTWESDYLKQIQIGLDQQLQYLEQCLEEEEQEKEDWKEMTEDGMNWSGALVPQLSSLELRRYFNRIDNFLKEKRYSHCAWEIIRAEIRRCFYYFQKFAARLRK
;
A
#
# COMPACT_ATOMS: atom_id res chain seq x y z
N MET A 1 44.11 -35.82 -12.55
CA MET A 1 43.03 -35.33 -13.43
C MET A 1 43.04 -33.81 -13.37
N SER A 2 43.57 -33.15 -14.41
CA SER A 2 43.73 -31.70 -14.46
C SER A 2 42.56 -31.11 -15.26
N THR A 3 41.67 -30.38 -14.59
CA THR A 3 40.57 -29.65 -15.22
C THR A 3 41.14 -28.39 -15.90
N LYS A 4 40.91 -28.27 -17.21
CA LYS A 4 41.47 -27.19 -18.04
C LYS A 4 40.89 -25.82 -17.62
N PRO A 5 41.73 -24.80 -17.35
CA PRO A 5 41.29 -23.48 -16.88
C PRO A 5 40.41 -22.71 -17.90
N ASP A 6 40.50 -23.04 -19.19
CA ASP A 6 39.70 -22.42 -20.25
C ASP A 6 38.19 -22.72 -20.18
N VAL A 7 37.80 -23.86 -19.58
CA VAL A 7 36.38 -24.22 -19.44
C VAL A 7 35.73 -23.40 -18.33
N ILE A 8 36.48 -23.12 -17.26
CA ILE A 8 36.03 -22.33 -16.12
C ILE A 8 35.76 -20.87 -16.55
N ARG A 9 36.64 -20.28 -17.36
CA ARG A 9 36.49 -18.92 -17.89
C ARG A 9 35.29 -18.77 -18.84
N LYS A 10 34.97 -19.81 -19.63
CA LYS A 10 33.84 -19.79 -20.58
C LYS A 10 32.47 -19.89 -19.91
N CYS A 11 32.39 -20.46 -18.70
CA CYS A 11 31.13 -20.54 -17.95
C CYS A 11 30.93 -19.36 -16.98
N LEU A 12 32.02 -18.70 -16.56
CA LEU A 12 31.95 -17.52 -15.68
C LEU A 12 31.25 -16.34 -16.35
N TRP A 13 31.52 -16.06 -17.63
CA TRP A 13 30.89 -14.93 -18.32
C TRP A 13 29.37 -15.10 -18.49
N PRO A 14 28.85 -16.24 -19.00
CA PRO A 14 27.41 -16.49 -19.03
C PRO A 14 26.78 -16.46 -17.65
N ALA A 15 27.44 -17.00 -16.62
CA ALA A 15 26.95 -16.97 -15.24
C ALA A 15 26.89 -15.54 -14.68
N CYS A 16 27.88 -14.69 -14.97
CA CYS A 16 27.86 -13.27 -14.61
C CYS A 16 26.79 -12.50 -15.38
N LEU A 17 26.59 -12.77 -16.67
CA LEU A 17 25.51 -12.15 -17.46
C LEU A 17 24.13 -12.57 -16.96
N VAL A 18 23.94 -13.85 -16.65
CA VAL A 18 22.70 -14.36 -16.04
C VAL A 18 22.53 -13.75 -14.65
N GLY A 19 23.58 -13.63 -13.86
CA GLY A 19 23.56 -12.95 -12.56
C GLY A 19 23.14 -11.48 -12.67
N LEU A 20 23.70 -10.74 -13.63
CA LEU A 20 23.38 -9.33 -13.88
C LEU A 20 21.95 -9.13 -14.42
N LEU A 21 21.50 -10.03 -15.29
CA LEU A 21 20.12 -10.05 -15.78
C LEU A 21 19.15 -10.41 -14.66
N ILE A 22 19.49 -11.37 -13.80
CA ILE A 22 18.68 -11.72 -12.61
C ILE A 22 18.63 -10.52 -11.66
N THR A 23 19.73 -9.82 -11.39
CA THR A 23 19.70 -8.60 -10.56
C THR A 23 18.88 -7.47 -11.19
N GLY A 24 18.91 -7.33 -12.53
CA GLY A 24 18.06 -6.36 -13.25
C GLY A 24 16.59 -6.77 -13.41
N ILE A 25 16.26 -8.05 -13.24
CA ILE A 25 14.88 -8.56 -13.18
C ILE A 25 14.34 -8.53 -11.73
N LEU A 26 15.23 -8.60 -10.74
CA LEU A 26 14.91 -8.50 -9.31
C LEU A 26 14.74 -7.06 -8.83
N SER A 27 15.22 -6.05 -9.56
CA SER A 27 14.79 -4.66 -9.33
C SER A 27 13.31 -4.53 -9.72
N LEU A 28 12.46 -4.13 -8.77
CA LEU A 28 11.05 -3.85 -9.02
C LEU A 28 10.94 -2.75 -10.08
N ASP A 29 10.27 -3.03 -11.19
CA ASP A 29 9.98 -1.99 -12.17
C ASP A 29 8.86 -1.08 -11.64
N CYS A 30 9.21 0.09 -11.09
CA CYS A 30 8.23 1.06 -10.59
C CYS A 30 7.25 1.56 -11.67
N ASN A 31 7.49 1.27 -12.96
CA ASN A 31 6.49 1.44 -14.01
C ASN A 31 5.28 0.50 -13.88
N LEU A 32 5.45 -0.64 -13.20
CA LEU A 32 4.41 -1.63 -12.91
C LEU A 32 3.66 -1.35 -11.59
N LEU A 33 4.09 -0.38 -10.80
CA LEU A 33 3.47 -0.06 -9.51
C LEU A 33 1.96 0.15 -9.63
N HIS A 34 1.50 0.92 -10.62
CA HIS A 34 0.06 1.13 -10.88
C HIS A 34 -0.72 -0.19 -11.04
N PHE A 35 -0.14 -1.16 -11.76
CA PHE A 35 -0.77 -2.47 -11.95
C PHE A 35 -0.81 -3.26 -10.65
N HIS A 36 0.29 -3.25 -9.90
CA HIS A 36 0.38 -3.90 -8.60
C HIS A 36 -0.67 -3.34 -7.61
N LEU A 37 -0.72 -2.02 -7.44
CA LEU A 37 -1.69 -1.35 -6.56
C LEU A 37 -3.13 -1.73 -6.90
N ARG A 38 -3.49 -1.75 -8.19
CA ARG A 38 -4.83 -2.13 -8.65
C ARG A 38 -5.14 -3.60 -8.42
N LYS A 39 -4.16 -4.48 -8.63
CA LYS A 39 -4.34 -5.92 -8.43
C LYS A 39 -4.62 -6.22 -6.97
N VAL A 40 -3.76 -5.74 -6.07
CA VAL A 40 -3.90 -5.97 -4.62
C VAL A 40 -5.18 -5.32 -4.08
N THR A 41 -5.43 -4.04 -4.41
CA THR A 41 -6.63 -3.33 -3.95
C THR A 41 -7.91 -4.03 -4.40
N TRP A 42 -7.94 -4.54 -5.64
CA TRP A 42 -9.08 -5.31 -6.16
C TRP A 42 -9.24 -6.67 -5.47
N GLN A 43 -8.14 -7.39 -5.20
CA GLN A 43 -8.19 -8.65 -4.47
C GLN A 43 -8.75 -8.45 -3.06
N ASN A 44 -8.29 -7.42 -2.35
CA ASN A 44 -8.78 -7.08 -1.01
C ASN A 44 -10.27 -6.71 -1.03
N LEU A 45 -10.72 -5.92 -2.02
CA LEU A 45 -12.13 -5.63 -2.24
C LEU A 45 -12.98 -6.88 -2.43
N ARG A 46 -12.48 -7.82 -3.24
CA ARG A 46 -13.16 -9.09 -3.49
C ARG A 46 -13.28 -9.92 -2.21
N LEU A 47 -12.20 -10.06 -1.45
CA LEU A 47 -12.16 -10.80 -0.19
C LEU A 47 -13.14 -10.24 0.85
N LEU A 48 -13.20 -8.91 0.98
CA LEU A 48 -14.16 -8.25 1.87
C LEU A 48 -15.61 -8.33 1.37
N SER A 49 -15.81 -8.60 0.07
CA SER A 49 -17.14 -8.72 -0.54
C SER A 49 -17.69 -10.15 -0.53
N SER A 50 -16.83 -11.15 -0.64
CA SER A 50 -17.21 -12.56 -0.67
C SER A 50 -17.57 -13.14 0.70
N THR A 51 -17.23 -12.45 1.78
CA THR A 51 -17.26 -12.98 3.14
C THR A 51 -18.49 -12.59 3.94
N SER A 52 -19.39 -11.78 3.37
CA SER A 52 -20.53 -11.21 4.09
C SER A 52 -21.85 -11.55 3.40
N SER A 53 -22.78 -12.08 4.17
CA SER A 53 -24.21 -11.91 3.94
C SER A 53 -24.58 -10.40 4.03
N SER A 54 -25.84 -10.05 3.77
CA SER A 54 -26.34 -8.68 3.94
C SER A 54 -25.90 -8.06 5.28
N PHE A 55 -25.61 -6.76 5.29
CA PHE A 55 -25.23 -6.04 6.52
C PHE A 55 -26.26 -6.28 7.64
N PRO A 56 -25.84 -6.68 8.86
CA PRO A 56 -26.78 -7.04 9.91
C PRO A 56 -27.63 -5.83 10.37
N ALA A 57 -28.95 -6.00 10.39
CA ALA A 57 -29.89 -4.92 10.68
C ALA A 57 -29.73 -4.39 12.12
N GLU A 58 -29.37 -5.27 13.06
CA GLU A 58 -29.06 -4.93 14.44
C GLU A 58 -27.91 -3.93 14.57
N CYS A 59 -26.97 -3.95 13.63
CA CYS A 59 -25.79 -3.07 13.64
C CYS A 59 -26.08 -1.67 13.06
N LEU A 60 -27.26 -1.45 12.45
CA LEU A 60 -27.62 -0.16 11.86
C LEU A 60 -27.66 0.98 12.89
N SER A 61 -28.07 0.65 14.13
CA SER A 61 -28.14 1.61 15.24
C SER A 61 -26.78 2.16 15.67
N GLU A 62 -25.68 1.48 15.32
CA GLU A 62 -24.32 1.86 15.69
C GLU A 62 -23.54 2.54 14.55
N THR A 63 -24.18 2.73 13.39
CA THR A 63 -23.53 3.30 12.20
C THR A 63 -22.97 4.69 12.44
N LYS A 64 -21.80 4.94 11.85
CA LYS A 64 -21.07 6.20 11.96
C LYS A 64 -20.53 6.59 10.59
N ALA A 65 -20.66 7.85 10.23
CA ALA A 65 -19.96 8.41 9.09
C ALA A 65 -18.51 8.74 9.50
N PHE A 66 -17.53 8.10 8.86
CA PHE A 66 -16.11 8.34 9.15
C PHE A 66 -15.49 9.46 8.32
N GLU A 67 -16.24 10.00 7.35
CA GLU A 67 -15.83 11.11 6.50
C GLU A 67 -14.52 10.80 5.76
N LEU A 68 -14.53 9.79 4.89
CA LEU A 68 -13.41 9.52 3.98
C LEU A 68 -13.11 10.79 3.17
N PRO A 69 -11.88 11.36 3.25
CA PRO A 69 -11.52 12.58 2.55
C PRO A 69 -11.40 12.31 1.04
N GLN A 70 -12.50 12.46 0.33
CA GLN A 70 -12.56 12.23 -1.12
C GLN A 70 -11.88 13.34 -1.90
N GLU A 71 -11.71 14.51 -1.29
CA GLU A 71 -11.06 15.70 -1.86
C GLU A 71 -9.60 15.38 -2.22
N ILE A 72 -8.90 14.65 -1.34
CA ILE A 72 -7.56 14.08 -1.56
C ILE A 72 -7.51 13.25 -2.83
N LEU A 73 -8.60 12.54 -3.12
CA LEU A 73 -8.75 11.65 -4.27
C LEU A 73 -9.26 12.40 -5.51
N SER A 74 -9.64 13.67 -5.37
CA SER A 74 -10.31 14.47 -6.40
C SER A 74 -9.36 15.43 -7.13
N HIS A 75 -8.31 15.93 -6.49
CA HIS A 75 -7.41 16.96 -7.05
C HIS A 75 -6.85 16.64 -8.45
N THR A 76 -6.81 17.67 -9.29
CA THR A 76 -6.59 17.65 -10.75
C THR A 76 -5.13 17.53 -11.19
N GLN A 77 -4.18 17.44 -10.27
CA GLN A 77 -2.84 16.90 -10.53
C GLN A 77 -2.18 16.61 -9.19
N PRO A 78 -2.11 15.35 -8.77
CA PRO A 78 -1.12 14.98 -7.79
C PRO A 78 0.17 14.69 -8.54
N VAL A 79 1.27 15.32 -8.13
CA VAL A 79 2.61 14.79 -8.32
C VAL A 79 2.49 13.28 -8.08
N LYS A 80 2.79 12.39 -9.04
CA LYS A 80 2.52 10.93 -8.94
C LYS A 80 2.92 10.34 -7.58
N ARG A 81 3.99 10.88 -7.01
CA ARG A 81 4.45 10.68 -5.63
C ARG A 81 3.36 10.80 -4.56
N TYR A 82 2.53 11.84 -4.59
CA TYR A 82 1.38 11.99 -3.68
C TYR A 82 0.43 10.80 -3.73
N ILE A 83 0.15 10.27 -4.93
CA ILE A 83 -0.72 9.09 -5.04
C ILE A 83 -0.03 7.92 -4.36
N LYS A 84 1.27 7.71 -4.61
CA LYS A 84 2.07 6.67 -3.94
C LYS A 84 2.03 6.81 -2.41
N GLU A 85 2.26 8.00 -1.87
CA GLU A 85 2.24 8.27 -0.43
C GLU A 85 0.83 8.09 0.18
N ALA A 86 -0.23 8.49 -0.52
CA ALA A 86 -1.61 8.26 -0.09
C ALA A 86 -1.93 6.75 -0.07
N PHE A 87 -1.44 6.00 -1.05
CA PHE A 87 -1.52 4.54 -1.07
C PHE A 87 -0.75 3.91 0.08
N TYR A 88 0.43 4.44 0.41
CA TYR A 88 1.25 3.98 1.53
C TYR A 88 0.51 4.15 2.86
N GLU A 89 0.04 5.38 3.15
CA GLU A 89 -0.70 5.68 4.39
C GLU A 89 -1.99 4.84 4.47
N MET A 90 -2.74 4.70 3.37
CA MET A 90 -3.93 3.84 3.35
C MET A 90 -3.59 2.37 3.63
N SER A 91 -2.53 1.85 3.03
CA SER A 91 -2.11 0.45 3.20
C SER A 91 -1.67 0.14 4.62
N ILE A 92 -0.83 0.99 5.23
CA ILE A 92 -0.32 0.75 6.58
C ILE A 92 -1.44 0.85 7.61
N GLN A 93 -2.35 1.81 7.46
CA GLN A 93 -3.49 1.97 8.36
C GLN A 93 -4.47 0.79 8.25
N ALA A 94 -4.77 0.34 7.02
CA ALA A 94 -5.60 -0.84 6.81
C ALA A 94 -4.94 -2.11 7.39
N PHE A 95 -3.63 -2.29 7.20
CA PHE A 95 -2.88 -3.42 7.74
C PHE A 95 -2.96 -3.46 9.27
N ASN A 96 -2.81 -2.31 9.92
CA ASN A 96 -2.93 -2.20 11.38
C ASN A 96 -4.33 -2.57 11.88
N ILE A 97 -5.39 -2.11 11.20
CA ILE A 97 -6.78 -2.45 11.55
C ILE A 97 -7.01 -3.96 11.47
N PHE A 98 -6.61 -4.61 10.37
CA PHE A 98 -6.80 -6.05 10.21
C PHE A 98 -5.93 -6.87 11.17
N SER A 99 -4.74 -6.38 11.52
CA SER A 99 -3.89 -7.00 12.54
C SER A 99 -4.52 -6.94 13.93
N GLN A 100 -5.15 -5.81 14.30
CA GLN A 100 -5.93 -5.72 15.54
C GLN A 100 -7.14 -6.66 15.52
N TYR A 101 -7.82 -6.81 14.37
CA TYR A 101 -8.93 -7.76 14.23
C TYR A 101 -8.50 -9.18 14.55
N THR A 102 -7.44 -9.67 13.90
CA THR A 102 -6.97 -11.04 14.05
C THR A 102 -6.57 -11.34 15.51
N LEU A 103 -6.06 -10.35 16.25
CA LEU A 103 -5.69 -10.50 17.66
C LEU A 103 -6.90 -10.46 18.62
N LYS A 104 -7.95 -9.71 18.29
CA LYS A 104 -9.09 -9.46 19.18
C LYS A 104 -10.32 -10.32 18.87
N SER A 105 -10.40 -10.85 17.67
CA SER A 105 -11.49 -11.70 17.22
C SER A 105 -11.16 -13.17 17.45
N THR A 106 -12.14 -13.96 17.86
CA THR A 106 -12.05 -15.43 17.85
C THR A 106 -12.19 -16.00 16.44
N TRP A 107 -12.48 -15.16 15.44
CA TRP A 107 -12.62 -15.54 14.05
C TRP A 107 -11.31 -15.32 13.31
N GLU A 108 -10.40 -16.29 13.41
CA GLU A 108 -9.25 -16.34 12.54
C GLU A 108 -9.74 -16.80 11.14
N SER A 109 -9.86 -15.85 10.21
CA SER A 109 -10.39 -16.14 8.88
C SER A 109 -9.32 -16.01 7.81
N ASP A 110 -9.20 -17.03 6.96
CA ASP A 110 -8.19 -17.09 5.90
C ASP A 110 -8.19 -15.85 4.98
N TYR A 111 -9.34 -15.21 4.80
CA TYR A 111 -9.42 -13.99 3.99
C TYR A 111 -8.69 -12.80 4.63
N LEU A 112 -8.66 -12.69 5.96
CA LEU A 112 -7.97 -11.60 6.66
C LEU A 112 -6.46 -11.75 6.53
N LYS A 113 -5.95 -12.98 6.67
CA LYS A 113 -4.55 -13.30 6.40
C LYS A 113 -4.17 -12.93 4.97
N GLN A 114 -5.01 -13.27 3.99
CA GLN A 114 -4.79 -12.89 2.60
C GLN A 114 -4.78 -11.38 2.39
N ILE A 115 -5.68 -10.64 3.05
CA ILE A 115 -5.67 -9.16 3.01
C ILE A 115 -4.39 -8.62 3.62
N GLN A 116 -3.96 -9.12 4.77
CA GLN A 116 -2.72 -8.69 5.44
C GLN A 116 -1.49 -8.94 4.55
N ILE A 117 -1.38 -10.13 3.94
CA ILE A 117 -0.30 -10.47 3.00
C ILE A 117 -0.33 -9.53 1.79
N GLY A 118 -1.50 -9.28 1.22
CA GLY A 118 -1.63 -8.35 0.09
C GLY A 118 -1.20 -6.92 0.46
N LEU A 119 -1.62 -6.44 1.62
CA LEU A 119 -1.25 -5.10 2.10
C LEU A 119 0.25 -4.98 2.41
N ASP A 120 0.86 -6.00 3.00
CA ASP A 120 2.31 -6.06 3.25
C ASP A 120 3.11 -6.01 1.94
N GLN A 121 2.73 -6.83 0.95
CA GLN A 121 3.33 -6.79 -0.39
C GLN A 121 3.20 -5.40 -1.04
N GLN A 122 2.03 -4.77 -0.87
CA GLN A 122 1.77 -3.45 -1.40
C GLN A 122 2.63 -2.37 -0.72
N LEU A 123 2.86 -2.47 0.59
CA LEU A 123 3.73 -1.56 1.34
C LEU A 123 5.19 -1.69 0.88
N GLN A 124 5.71 -2.91 0.80
CA GLN A 124 7.09 -3.17 0.35
C GLN A 124 7.35 -2.60 -1.06
N TYR A 125 6.40 -2.78 -1.99
CA TYR A 125 6.50 -2.21 -3.34
C TYR A 125 6.51 -0.67 -3.29
N LEU A 126 5.63 -0.06 -2.49
CA LEU A 126 5.53 1.39 -2.36
C LEU A 126 6.78 2.01 -1.75
N GLU A 127 7.33 1.42 -0.69
CA GLU A 127 8.55 1.89 -0.02
C GLU A 127 9.71 1.93 -1.01
N GLN A 128 10.01 0.81 -1.67
CA GLN A 128 11.07 0.74 -2.66
C GLN A 128 10.90 1.80 -3.76
N CYS A 129 9.68 1.93 -4.31
CA CYS A 129 9.40 2.91 -5.37
C CYS A 129 9.34 4.38 -4.93
N LEU A 130 9.29 4.65 -3.64
CA LEU A 130 9.39 6.00 -3.08
C LEU A 130 10.84 6.34 -2.78
N GLU A 131 11.62 5.36 -2.29
CA GLU A 131 13.07 5.47 -2.07
C GLU A 131 13.83 5.69 -3.38
N GLU A 132 13.53 4.94 -4.45
CA GLU A 132 14.13 5.14 -5.77
C GLU A 132 13.89 6.57 -6.31
N GLU A 133 12.69 7.13 -6.10
CA GLU A 133 12.38 8.52 -6.48
C GLU A 133 13.10 9.57 -5.63
N GLU A 134 13.48 9.25 -4.40
CA GLU A 134 14.26 10.13 -3.53
C GLU A 134 15.72 10.14 -3.96
N GLN A 135 16.30 8.96 -4.20
CA GLN A 135 17.68 8.80 -4.65
C GLN A 135 17.93 9.50 -5.99
N GLU A 136 17.04 9.30 -6.98
CA GLU A 136 17.15 10.01 -8.27
C GLU A 136 17.19 11.54 -8.06
N LYS A 137 16.38 12.09 -7.16
CA LYS A 137 16.35 13.54 -6.90
C LYS A 137 17.61 14.05 -6.21
N GLU A 138 18.22 13.25 -5.34
CA GLU A 138 19.48 13.60 -4.69
C GLU A 138 20.62 13.61 -5.70
N ASP A 139 20.71 12.60 -6.57
CA ASP A 139 21.68 12.52 -7.67
C ASP A 139 21.54 13.71 -8.64
N TRP A 140 20.32 14.09 -9.00
CA TRP A 140 20.06 15.27 -9.84
C TRP A 140 20.41 16.60 -9.16
N LYS A 141 20.23 16.70 -7.84
CA LYS A 141 20.61 17.91 -7.06
C LYS A 141 22.11 18.05 -6.93
N GLU A 142 22.85 16.95 -6.80
CA GLU A 142 24.33 16.96 -6.77
C GLU A 142 24.92 17.47 -8.10
N MET A 143 24.18 17.31 -9.21
CA MET A 143 24.59 17.80 -10.54
C MET A 143 24.21 19.27 -10.82
N THR A 144 23.39 19.94 -10.01
CA THR A 144 22.98 21.34 -10.23
C THR A 144 23.26 22.22 -8.99
N GLU A 145 24.20 23.16 -9.10
CA GLU A 145 24.69 24.02 -7.99
C GLU A 145 23.63 24.94 -7.33
N ASP A 146 22.43 25.08 -7.90
CA ASP A 146 21.36 25.93 -7.35
C ASP A 146 20.46 25.11 -6.40
N GLY A 147 21.06 24.64 -5.32
CA GLY A 147 20.46 23.77 -4.30
C GLY A 147 19.38 24.47 -3.48
N MET A 148 18.13 24.47 -3.97
CA MET A 148 16.99 24.86 -3.14
C MET A 148 16.82 23.82 -2.02
N ASN A 149 17.12 24.27 -0.80
CA ASN A 149 17.24 23.46 0.41
C ASN A 149 15.87 22.99 0.92
N TRP A 150 15.33 21.93 0.32
CA TRP A 150 14.22 21.16 0.90
C TRP A 150 14.81 20.13 1.86
N SER A 151 14.67 20.37 3.16
CA SER A 151 15.13 19.48 4.23
C SER A 151 14.50 18.09 4.09
N GLY A 152 15.33 17.05 3.98
CA GLY A 152 14.98 15.63 3.86
C GLY A 152 14.28 14.99 5.07
N ALA A 153 13.54 15.76 5.85
CA ALA A 153 12.50 15.19 6.69
C ALA A 153 11.30 14.93 5.78
N LEU A 154 10.80 13.69 5.75
CA LEU A 154 9.50 13.33 5.18
C LEU A 154 8.43 14.21 5.86
N VAL A 155 8.21 15.42 5.36
CA VAL A 155 7.10 16.27 5.80
C VAL A 155 5.84 15.49 5.43
N PRO A 156 5.00 15.09 6.39
CA PRO A 156 3.76 14.43 6.05
C PRO A 156 2.98 15.36 5.11
N GLN A 157 2.83 14.99 3.84
CA GLN A 157 2.01 15.76 2.92
C GLN A 157 0.61 15.94 3.53
N LEU A 158 -0.06 17.05 3.22
CA LEU A 158 -1.39 17.35 3.79
C LEU A 158 -2.38 16.16 3.66
N SER A 159 -2.24 15.38 2.58
CA SER A 159 -3.03 14.18 2.34
C SER A 159 -2.75 13.03 3.29
N SER A 160 -1.50 12.80 3.69
CA SER A 160 -1.20 11.74 4.66
C SER A 160 -1.77 12.09 6.02
N LEU A 161 -1.78 13.39 6.39
CA LEU A 161 -2.38 13.86 7.64
C LEU A 161 -3.90 13.66 7.66
N GLU A 162 -4.59 14.00 6.58
CA GLU A 162 -6.06 13.83 6.49
C GLU A 162 -6.48 12.36 6.47
N LEU A 163 -5.76 11.51 5.72
CA LEU A 163 -5.95 10.05 5.76
C LEU A 163 -5.71 9.51 7.17
N ARG A 164 -4.64 9.94 7.84
CA ARG A 164 -4.35 9.53 9.23
C ARG A 164 -5.45 9.94 10.19
N ARG A 165 -6.01 11.16 10.06
CA ARG A 165 -7.17 11.58 10.86
C ARG A 165 -8.39 10.70 10.60
N TYR A 166 -8.65 10.37 9.34
CA TYR A 166 -9.73 9.46 8.96
C TYR A 166 -9.57 8.07 9.61
N PHE A 167 -8.38 7.47 9.52
CA PHE A 167 -8.12 6.16 10.14
C PHE A 167 -8.08 6.22 11.68
N ASN A 168 -7.66 7.34 12.27
CA ASN A 168 -7.77 7.55 13.71
C ASN A 168 -9.23 7.56 14.18
N ARG A 169 -10.17 8.12 13.40
CA ARG A 169 -11.61 8.05 13.72
C ARG A 169 -12.12 6.60 13.70
N ILE A 170 -11.61 5.78 12.78
CA ILE A 170 -11.93 4.34 12.69
C ILE A 170 -11.39 3.60 13.93
N ASP A 171 -10.12 3.78 14.26
CA ASP A 171 -9.48 3.13 15.41
C ASP A 171 -10.14 3.51 16.74
N ASN A 172 -10.46 4.81 16.92
CA ASN A 172 -11.20 5.29 18.08
C ASN A 172 -12.59 4.65 18.17
N PHE A 173 -13.32 4.53 17.05
CA PHE A 173 -14.62 3.86 17.04
C PHE A 173 -14.52 2.39 17.43
N LEU A 174 -13.52 1.66 16.93
CA LEU A 174 -13.30 0.26 17.32
C LEU A 174 -13.06 0.14 18.84
N LYS A 175 -12.25 1.04 19.41
CA LYS A 175 -11.98 1.08 20.85
C LYS A 175 -13.22 1.44 21.67
N GLU A 176 -13.95 2.48 21.28
CA GLU A 176 -15.21 2.92 21.91
C GLU A 176 -16.24 1.78 21.96
N LYS A 177 -16.36 1.03 20.86
CA LYS A 177 -17.27 -0.11 20.73
C LYS A 177 -16.67 -1.44 21.23
N ARG A 178 -15.50 -1.40 21.88
CA ARG A 178 -14.81 -2.55 22.45
C ARG A 178 -14.64 -3.71 21.46
N TYR A 179 -14.39 -3.38 20.19
CA TYR A 179 -14.19 -4.37 19.12
C TYR A 179 -15.37 -5.36 18.98
N SER A 180 -16.60 -4.89 19.22
CA SER A 180 -17.81 -5.71 19.08
C SER A 180 -18.03 -6.20 17.65
N HIS A 181 -18.88 -7.22 17.49
CA HIS A 181 -19.29 -7.71 16.17
C HIS A 181 -19.80 -6.57 15.27
N CYS A 182 -20.73 -5.75 15.77
CA CYS A 182 -21.25 -4.62 14.98
C CYS A 182 -20.19 -3.57 14.64
N ALA A 183 -19.26 -3.29 15.54
CA ALA A 183 -18.14 -2.39 15.23
C ALA A 183 -17.34 -2.90 14.03
N TRP A 184 -17.08 -4.20 13.98
CA TRP A 184 -16.35 -4.81 12.88
C TRP A 184 -17.12 -4.89 11.57
N GLU A 185 -18.42 -5.18 11.61
CA GLU A 185 -19.28 -5.11 10.42
C GLU A 185 -19.25 -3.71 9.79
N ILE A 186 -19.32 -2.68 10.64
CA ILE A 186 -19.25 -1.27 10.23
C ILE A 186 -17.87 -0.94 9.64
N ILE A 187 -16.78 -1.30 10.32
CA ILE A 187 -15.43 -1.03 9.80
C ILE A 187 -15.15 -1.84 8.53
N ARG A 188 -15.62 -3.07 8.41
CA ARG A 188 -15.50 -3.86 7.17
C ARG A 188 -16.17 -3.12 6.01
N ALA A 189 -17.38 -2.58 6.20
CA ALA A 189 -18.08 -1.80 5.19
C ALA A 189 -17.32 -0.51 4.83
N GLU A 190 -16.78 0.21 5.83
CA GLU A 190 -16.03 1.44 5.60
C GLU A 190 -14.69 1.20 4.89
N ILE A 191 -13.95 0.14 5.24
CA ILE A 191 -12.70 -0.24 4.55
C ILE A 191 -12.98 -0.72 3.12
N ARG A 192 -14.09 -1.44 2.88
CA ARG A 192 -14.55 -1.76 1.52
C ARG A 192 -14.77 -0.50 0.71
N ARG A 193 -15.46 0.50 1.28
CA ARG A 193 -15.66 1.80 0.64
C ARG A 193 -14.32 2.45 0.33
N CYS A 194 -13.40 2.50 1.30
CA CYS A 194 -12.05 3.04 1.12
C CYS A 194 -11.31 2.39 -0.07
N PHE A 195 -11.19 1.05 -0.08
CA PHE A 195 -10.52 0.37 -1.19
C PHE A 195 -11.20 0.58 -2.53
N TYR A 196 -12.53 0.75 -2.58
CA TYR A 196 -13.24 1.04 -3.82
C TYR A 196 -12.83 2.40 -4.40
N TYR A 197 -12.69 3.40 -3.54
CA TYR A 197 -12.17 4.70 -3.92
C TYR A 197 -10.71 4.63 -4.37
N PHE A 198 -9.85 3.92 -3.62
CA PHE A 198 -8.45 3.75 -3.99
C PHE A 198 -8.29 2.96 -5.30
N GLN A 199 -9.15 1.98 -5.61
CA GLN A 199 -9.13 1.28 -6.89
C GLN A 199 -9.29 2.25 -8.08
N LYS A 200 -10.19 3.24 -7.94
CA LYS A 200 -10.36 4.31 -8.94
C LYS A 200 -9.19 5.27 -8.93
N PHE A 201 -8.66 5.58 -7.75
CA PHE A 201 -7.56 6.52 -7.57
C PHE A 201 -6.27 6.01 -8.20
N ALA A 202 -5.97 4.71 -8.08
CA ALA A 202 -4.82 4.08 -8.74
C ALA A 202 -4.81 4.36 -10.24
N ALA A 203 -5.96 4.37 -10.92
CA ALA A 203 -6.03 4.59 -12.37
C ALA A 203 -5.37 5.91 -12.83
N ARG A 204 -5.19 6.89 -11.92
CA ARG A 204 -4.50 8.16 -12.17
C ARG A 204 -2.97 8.04 -12.20
N LEU A 205 -2.39 6.93 -11.74
CA LEU A 205 -0.95 6.62 -11.89
C LEU A 205 -0.58 6.08 -13.27
N ARG A 206 -1.57 5.84 -14.15
CA ARG A 206 -1.30 5.39 -15.52
C ARG A 206 -0.45 6.45 -16.24
N LYS A 207 0.62 6.01 -16.91
CA LYS A 207 1.40 6.85 -17.82
C LYS A 207 0.53 7.38 -18.97
#